data_AF-A0A3S3P871-F1
#
_entry.id   AF-A0A3S3P871-F1
#
_cell.length_a   1.000
_cell.length_b   1.000
_cell.length_c   1.000
_cell.angle_alpha   90.00
_cell.angle_beta   90.00
_cell.angle_gamma   90.00
#
_symmetry.space_group_name_H-M   'P 1'
#
loop_
_entity.id
_entity.type
_entity.pdbx_description
1 polymer ?
#
loop_
_entity_poly.entity_id
_entity_poly.type
_entity_poly.pdbx_seq_one_letter_code
_entity_poly.pdbx_strand_id
1 'polypeptide(L)'
;MAHGVKSVSTKSGGFVNRTYFCSIKNCTIPAKFDNFEPKEVVIHLNGGGILDGIESCGYRTVGEVPLAAINQILAQNGFAPKIYGIFKGGRIEEFIPSRITSVDDFKSVELCMAFARKLAKLHSLQLPIPKVPELLDAIPYATPAIDKDFSRYSAQDQTFIQDIINFPADQELHWFSDADNEIDLDAFLEEYLAEFKRLNKQFDPKYDNLSHLKMEVEVFDLLVCIAIIVFQRGALYSPQPNVSLDYSSGLARTYENRKLQVLNKYRDALNFKH
;
A
#
# COMPACT_ATOMS: atom_id res chain seq x y z
N MET A 1 -4.06 33.86 -26.34
CA MET A 1 -5.14 33.66 -25.35
C MET A 1 -4.62 32.73 -24.27
N ALA A 2 -5.22 32.68 -23.08
CA ALA A 2 -4.77 31.76 -22.03
C ALA A 2 -5.19 30.31 -22.34
N HIS A 3 -4.24 29.49 -22.79
CA HIS A 3 -4.41 28.05 -22.91
C HIS A 3 -4.18 27.43 -21.51
N GLY A 4 -5.24 27.44 -20.69
CA GLY A 4 -5.18 26.99 -19.30
C GLY A 4 -6.22 25.92 -18.97
N VAL A 5 -5.95 25.15 -17.91
CA VAL A 5 -6.88 24.15 -17.34
C VAL A 5 -8.18 24.84 -16.93
N LYS A 6 -9.33 24.34 -17.41
CA LYS A 6 -10.64 25.01 -17.20
C LYS A 6 -11.51 24.39 -16.12
N SER A 7 -11.21 23.16 -15.70
CA SER A 7 -11.80 22.56 -14.51
C SER A 7 -10.76 21.71 -13.79
N VAL A 8 -10.55 22.02 -12.52
CA VAL A 8 -9.82 21.21 -11.55
C VAL A 8 -10.83 20.77 -10.50
N SER A 9 -10.89 19.49 -10.16
CA SER A 9 -11.64 19.00 -9.00
C SER A 9 -10.80 18.06 -8.16
N THR A 10 -10.98 18.11 -6.85
CA THR A 10 -10.41 17.10 -5.94
C THR A 10 -11.06 15.75 -6.21
N LYS A 11 -10.27 14.68 -6.09
CA LYS A 11 -10.75 13.30 -6.04
C LYS A 11 -10.52 12.75 -4.64
N SER A 12 -11.43 11.92 -4.15
CA SER A 12 -11.14 11.02 -3.04
C SER A 12 -9.99 10.08 -3.45
N GLY A 13 -9.05 9.86 -2.53
CA GLY A 13 -7.82 9.12 -2.78
C GLY A 13 -7.11 8.80 -1.46
N GLY A 14 -6.00 8.05 -1.54
CA GLY A 14 -5.25 7.61 -0.36
C GLY A 14 -4.58 8.75 0.41
N PHE A 15 -4.47 8.57 1.74
CA PHE A 15 -4.07 9.58 2.74
C PHE A 15 -2.81 10.40 2.42
N VAL A 16 -1.85 9.84 1.69
CA VAL A 16 -0.51 10.41 1.44
C VAL A 16 -0.50 11.47 0.32
N ASN A 17 -1.33 11.31 -0.70
CA ASN A 17 -1.22 12.03 -1.98
C ASN A 17 -2.48 12.85 -2.30
N ARG A 18 -2.34 14.17 -2.37
CA ARG A 18 -3.43 15.06 -2.81
C ARG A 18 -3.65 14.86 -4.31
N THR A 19 -4.87 14.43 -4.67
CA THR A 19 -5.18 13.95 -6.02
C THR A 19 -6.23 14.84 -6.68
N TYR A 20 -5.90 15.36 -7.87
CA TYR A 20 -6.73 16.29 -8.62
C TYR A 20 -7.04 15.73 -10.00
N PHE A 21 -8.29 15.83 -10.42
CA PHE A 21 -8.70 15.61 -11.79
C PHE A 21 -8.68 16.95 -12.53
N CYS A 22 -8.00 17.01 -13.68
CA CYS A 22 -7.84 18.19 -14.50
C CYS A 22 -8.35 17.90 -15.91
N SER A 23 -9.18 18.79 -16.45
CA SER A 23 -9.78 18.62 -17.79
C SER A 23 -9.75 19.93 -18.59
N ILE A 24 -9.40 19.80 -19.87
CA ILE A 24 -9.17 20.92 -20.81
C ILE A 24 -10.41 21.08 -21.70
N LYS A 25 -11.56 21.35 -21.07
CA LYS A 25 -12.84 21.54 -21.78
C LYS A 25 -12.81 22.84 -22.60
N ASN A 26 -13.45 22.82 -23.77
CA ASN A 26 -13.64 23.97 -24.65
C ASN A 26 -12.34 24.75 -24.97
N CYS A 27 -11.23 24.06 -25.22
CA CYS A 27 -9.98 24.68 -25.69
C CYS A 27 -9.65 24.19 -27.11
N THR A 28 -9.25 25.11 -27.99
CA THR A 28 -8.79 24.77 -29.34
C THR A 28 -7.38 24.21 -29.26
N ILE A 29 -7.24 22.89 -29.22
CA ILE A 29 -5.95 22.22 -29.36
C ILE A 29 -5.48 22.42 -30.82
N PRO A 30 -4.24 22.87 -31.06
CA PRO A 30 -3.70 22.93 -32.41
C PRO A 30 -3.71 21.55 -33.07
N ALA A 31 -4.13 21.44 -34.34
CA ALA A 31 -4.36 20.14 -35.01
C ALA A 31 -3.15 19.17 -34.95
N LYS A 32 -1.92 19.69 -34.87
CA LYS A 32 -0.69 18.90 -34.67
C LYS A 32 -0.57 18.20 -33.30
N PHE A 33 -1.46 18.50 -32.35
CA PHE A 33 -1.45 18.00 -30.97
C PHE A 33 -2.76 17.32 -30.55
N ASP A 34 -3.84 17.36 -31.36
CA ASP A 34 -5.18 16.89 -30.95
C ASP A 34 -5.27 15.36 -30.65
N ASN A 35 -4.30 14.60 -31.16
CA ASN A 35 -4.08 13.17 -30.92
C ASN A 35 -2.88 12.86 -29.98
N PHE A 36 -2.19 13.89 -29.48
CA PHE A 36 -1.00 13.76 -28.61
C PHE A 36 -1.21 14.33 -27.20
N GLU A 37 -2.03 15.37 -27.05
CA GLU A 37 -2.25 16.05 -25.79
C GLU A 37 -3.51 15.50 -25.06
N PRO A 38 -3.36 14.94 -23.85
CA PRO A 38 -4.47 14.33 -23.12
C PRO A 38 -5.48 15.38 -22.66
N LYS A 39 -6.73 15.24 -23.10
CA LYS A 39 -7.83 16.17 -22.79
C LYS A 39 -8.26 16.13 -21.33
N GLU A 40 -8.00 15.00 -20.64
CA GLU A 40 -8.26 14.79 -19.22
C GLU A 40 -7.09 14.02 -18.57
N VAL A 41 -6.65 14.47 -17.40
CA VAL A 41 -5.49 13.90 -16.65
C VAL A 41 -5.76 13.87 -15.15
N VAL A 42 -5.01 13.04 -14.43
CA VAL A 42 -4.91 13.08 -12.97
C VAL A 42 -3.56 13.68 -12.58
N ILE A 43 -3.56 14.61 -11.62
CA ILE A 43 -2.33 15.15 -11.02
C ILE A 43 -2.28 14.69 -9.57
N HIS A 44 -1.21 13.98 -9.22
CA HIS A 44 -0.90 13.62 -7.84
C HIS A 44 0.18 14.57 -7.32
N LEU A 45 -0.12 15.26 -6.22
CA LEU A 45 0.87 15.97 -5.41
C LEU A 45 1.24 15.06 -4.24
N ASN A 46 2.49 14.58 -4.25
CA ASN A 46 3.09 13.82 -3.17
C ASN A 46 3.25 14.73 -1.94
N GLY A 47 3.31 14.16 -0.73
CA GLY A 47 3.58 14.93 0.48
C GLY A 47 2.42 15.85 0.89
N GLY A 48 1.31 15.25 1.33
CA GLY A 48 0.28 15.96 2.11
C GLY A 48 0.73 16.28 3.55
N GLY A 49 1.95 16.76 3.77
CA GLY A 49 2.58 16.96 5.09
C GLY A 49 2.95 15.68 5.84
N ILE A 50 2.28 14.56 5.56
CA ILE A 50 2.54 13.24 6.17
C ILE A 50 3.96 12.72 5.87
N LEU A 51 4.45 12.91 4.63
CA LEU A 51 5.77 12.40 4.24
C LEU A 51 6.91 13.05 5.04
N ASP A 52 6.80 14.34 5.38
CA ASP A 52 7.85 15.06 6.10
C ASP A 52 8.14 14.42 7.47
N GLY A 53 7.10 13.95 8.18
CA GLY A 53 7.22 13.22 9.45
C GLY A 53 7.76 11.79 9.29
N ILE A 54 7.38 11.12 8.20
CA ILE A 54 7.81 9.76 7.84
C ILE A 54 9.30 9.74 7.46
N GLU A 55 9.75 10.66 6.61
CA GLU A 55 11.16 10.81 6.23
C GLU A 55 12.00 11.26 7.44
N SER A 56 11.45 12.12 8.32
CA SER A 56 12.09 12.48 9.61
C SER A 56 12.22 11.28 10.56
N CYS A 57 11.39 10.23 10.41
CA CYS A 57 11.54 8.97 11.15
C CYS A 57 12.56 8.01 10.52
N GLY A 58 13.15 8.32 9.37
CA GLY A 58 14.17 7.48 8.72
C GLY A 58 13.63 6.43 7.74
N TYR A 59 12.35 6.52 7.34
CA TYR A 59 11.78 5.66 6.30
C TYR A 59 12.51 5.84 4.96
N ARG A 60 12.90 4.73 4.32
CA ARG A 60 13.59 4.77 3.02
C ARG A 60 12.57 4.81 1.87
N THR A 61 12.32 6.00 1.34
CA THR A 61 11.37 6.22 0.24
C THR A 61 11.99 5.94 -1.14
N VAL A 62 11.19 5.42 -2.08
CA VAL A 62 11.62 5.24 -3.48
C VAL A 62 11.49 6.57 -4.22
N GLY A 63 12.60 7.12 -4.70
CA GLY A 63 12.63 8.39 -5.42
C GLY A 63 11.78 8.42 -6.69
N GLU A 64 11.40 9.63 -7.11
CA GLU A 64 10.43 9.89 -8.19
C GLU A 64 10.81 9.24 -9.53
N VAL A 65 12.11 9.19 -9.87
CA VAL A 65 12.60 8.63 -11.14
C VAL A 65 12.52 7.09 -11.16
N PRO A 66 13.07 6.33 -10.18
CA PRO A 66 12.81 4.90 -10.07
C PRO A 66 11.32 4.54 -9.99
N LEU A 67 10.53 5.30 -9.22
CA LEU A 67 9.07 5.08 -9.10
C LEU A 67 8.37 5.19 -10.47
N ALA A 68 8.73 6.20 -11.27
CA ALA A 68 8.16 6.36 -12.60
C ALA A 68 8.62 5.27 -13.60
N ALA A 69 9.87 4.80 -13.50
CA ALA A 69 10.36 3.68 -14.31
C ALA A 69 9.60 2.38 -14.03
N ILE A 70 9.30 2.10 -12.74
CA ILE A 70 8.43 0.99 -12.33
C ILE A 70 7.02 1.20 -12.91
N ASN A 71 6.43 2.39 -12.70
CA ASN A 71 5.05 2.66 -13.10
C ASN A 71 4.84 2.56 -14.62
N GLN A 72 5.83 2.96 -15.42
CA GLN A 72 5.79 2.83 -16.89
C GLN A 72 5.69 1.35 -17.33
N ILE A 73 6.38 0.43 -16.65
CA ILE A 73 6.32 -1.01 -16.95
C ILE A 73 5.00 -1.62 -16.47
N LEU A 74 4.46 -1.15 -15.33
CA LEU A 74 3.12 -1.51 -14.87
C LEU A 74 2.04 -1.03 -15.86
N ALA A 75 2.16 0.19 -16.39
CA ALA A 75 1.24 0.75 -17.37
C ALA A 75 1.27 -0.02 -18.71
N GLN A 76 2.47 -0.38 -19.20
CA GLN A 76 2.64 -1.26 -20.37
C GLN A 76 1.98 -2.63 -20.19
N ASN A 77 1.83 -3.12 -18.94
CA ASN A 77 1.21 -4.40 -18.62
C ASN A 77 -0.28 -4.32 -18.23
N GLY A 78 -0.85 -3.11 -18.18
CA GLY A 78 -2.24 -2.86 -17.79
C GLY A 78 -2.51 -2.91 -16.30
N PHE A 79 -1.53 -2.53 -15.47
CA PHE A 79 -1.61 -2.48 -13.99
C PHE A 79 -1.57 -1.07 -13.40
N ALA A 80 -1.22 -0.06 -14.19
CA ALA A 80 -1.17 1.34 -13.76
C ALA A 80 -1.61 2.29 -14.89
N PRO A 81 -1.99 3.54 -14.58
CA PRO A 81 -2.15 4.58 -15.60
C PRO A 81 -0.80 4.96 -16.23
N LYS A 82 -0.81 5.40 -17.50
CA LYS A 82 0.40 5.96 -18.13
C LYS A 82 0.85 7.23 -17.39
N ILE A 83 2.15 7.42 -17.22
CA ILE A 83 2.71 8.71 -16.79
C ILE A 83 2.86 9.63 -18.01
N TYR A 84 2.33 10.85 -17.91
CA TYR A 84 2.56 11.93 -18.88
C TYR A 84 3.65 12.91 -18.44
N GLY A 85 3.94 13.00 -17.14
CA GLY A 85 5.00 13.86 -16.62
C GLY A 85 5.32 13.63 -15.15
N ILE A 86 6.53 14.01 -14.75
CA ILE A 86 7.06 13.92 -13.38
C ILE A 86 7.62 15.30 -13.04
N PHE A 87 7.44 15.76 -11.79
CA PHE A 87 8.00 17.02 -11.31
C PHE A 87 8.26 16.90 -9.80
N LYS A 88 9.15 17.75 -9.26
CA LYS A 88 9.46 17.71 -7.82
C LYS A 88 8.20 17.84 -6.98
N GLY A 89 7.88 16.80 -6.20
CA GLY A 89 6.68 16.72 -5.36
C GLY A 89 5.44 16.17 -6.07
N GLY A 90 5.54 15.56 -7.25
CA GLY A 90 4.35 15.02 -7.92
C GLY A 90 4.52 14.46 -9.34
N ARG A 91 3.39 14.09 -9.93
CA ARG A 91 3.32 13.46 -11.26
C ARG A 91 1.95 13.65 -11.91
N ILE A 92 1.94 13.53 -13.24
CA ILE A 92 0.75 13.61 -14.10
C ILE A 92 0.51 12.24 -14.72
N GLU A 93 -0.70 11.73 -14.56
CA GLU A 93 -1.14 10.39 -14.99
C GLU A 93 -2.36 10.45 -15.91
N GLU A 94 -2.52 9.39 -16.70
CA GLU A 94 -3.71 9.10 -17.49
C GLU A 94 -4.97 9.02 -16.62
N PHE A 95 -6.01 9.77 -16.99
CA PHE A 95 -7.31 9.62 -16.34
C PHE A 95 -8.01 8.35 -16.83
N ILE A 96 -8.18 7.39 -15.92
CA ILE A 96 -9.00 6.20 -16.14
C ILE A 96 -10.41 6.46 -15.56
N PRO A 97 -11.48 6.44 -16.38
CA PRO A 97 -12.85 6.55 -15.89
C PRO A 97 -13.26 5.28 -15.13
N SER A 98 -13.19 5.34 -13.81
CA SER A 98 -13.52 4.22 -12.92
C SER A 98 -14.23 4.69 -11.64
N ARG A 99 -14.71 3.72 -10.85
CA ARG A 99 -15.07 3.90 -9.44
C ARG A 99 -14.03 3.21 -8.55
N ILE A 100 -13.94 3.64 -7.29
CA ILE A 100 -13.17 2.95 -6.27
C ILE A 100 -13.93 1.65 -5.88
N THR A 101 -13.17 0.58 -5.63
CA THR A 101 -13.68 -0.70 -5.10
C THR A 101 -14.04 -0.56 -3.62
N SER A 102 -15.21 -1.07 -3.20
CA SER A 102 -15.63 -1.12 -1.80
C SER A 102 -15.36 -2.49 -1.17
N VAL A 103 -15.56 -2.60 0.15
CA VAL A 103 -15.50 -3.90 0.85
C VAL A 103 -16.60 -4.86 0.35
N ASP A 104 -17.76 -4.34 -0.06
CA ASP A 104 -18.86 -5.15 -0.60
C ASP A 104 -18.53 -5.80 -1.94
N ASP A 105 -17.65 -5.20 -2.74
CA ASP A 105 -17.22 -5.77 -4.02
C ASP A 105 -16.49 -7.11 -3.84
N PHE A 106 -15.75 -7.27 -2.73
CA PHE A 106 -15.04 -8.51 -2.39
C PHE A 106 -15.97 -9.64 -1.93
N LYS A 107 -17.29 -9.39 -1.81
CA LYS A 107 -18.31 -10.44 -1.66
C LYS A 107 -18.63 -11.12 -2.99
N SER A 108 -18.19 -10.56 -4.12
CA SER A 108 -18.32 -11.20 -5.44
C SER A 108 -17.19 -12.19 -5.67
N VAL A 109 -17.52 -13.49 -5.65
CA VAL A 109 -16.58 -14.58 -5.96
C VAL A 109 -15.92 -14.36 -7.33
N GLU A 110 -16.69 -13.96 -8.35
CA GLU A 110 -16.16 -13.69 -9.70
C GLU A 110 -15.09 -12.58 -9.68
N LEU A 111 -15.33 -11.50 -8.93
CA LEU A 111 -14.38 -10.40 -8.82
C LEU A 111 -13.13 -10.82 -8.03
N CYS A 112 -13.28 -11.61 -6.96
CA CYS A 112 -12.17 -12.16 -6.20
C CYS A 112 -11.31 -13.09 -7.06
N MET A 113 -11.91 -13.99 -7.85
CA MET A 113 -11.16 -14.83 -8.79
C MET A 113 -10.48 -14.01 -9.90
N ALA A 114 -11.13 -12.95 -10.39
CA ALA A 114 -10.49 -12.02 -11.33
C ALA A 114 -9.31 -11.24 -10.71
N PHE A 115 -9.40 -10.89 -9.43
CA PHE A 115 -8.33 -10.26 -8.67
C PHE A 115 -7.17 -11.22 -8.40
N ALA A 116 -7.44 -12.47 -8.03
CA ALA A 116 -6.44 -13.53 -7.86
C ALA A 116 -5.58 -13.70 -9.12
N ARG A 117 -6.20 -13.87 -10.30
CA ARG A 117 -5.50 -13.95 -11.59
C ARG A 117 -4.69 -12.70 -11.91
N LYS A 118 -5.22 -11.50 -11.61
CA LYS A 118 -4.52 -10.23 -11.81
C LYS A 118 -3.29 -10.12 -10.91
N LEU A 119 -3.39 -10.53 -9.65
CA LEU A 119 -2.30 -10.55 -8.68
C LEU A 119 -1.20 -11.55 -9.10
N ALA A 120 -1.58 -12.75 -9.51
CA ALA A 120 -0.65 -13.75 -10.07
C ALA A 120 0.11 -13.21 -11.29
N LYS A 121 -0.59 -12.53 -12.22
CA LYS A 121 0.07 -11.87 -13.35
C LYS A 121 0.99 -10.72 -12.88
N LEU A 122 0.62 -9.92 -11.89
CA LEU A 122 1.46 -8.85 -11.35
C LEU A 122 2.76 -9.42 -10.74
N HIS A 123 2.67 -10.48 -9.94
CA HIS A 123 3.82 -11.13 -9.32
C HIS A 123 4.73 -11.85 -10.34
N SER A 124 4.21 -12.21 -11.52
CA SER A 124 5.02 -12.76 -12.62
C SER A 124 5.89 -11.72 -13.36
N LEU A 125 5.73 -10.41 -13.10
CA LEU A 125 6.42 -9.35 -13.84
C LEU A 125 7.89 -9.18 -13.44
N GLN A 126 8.78 -9.20 -14.45
CA GLN A 126 10.20 -8.92 -14.27
C GLN A 126 10.47 -7.41 -14.26
N LEU A 127 10.20 -6.77 -13.12
CA LEU A 127 10.54 -5.37 -12.86
C LEU A 127 12.06 -5.18 -12.66
N PRO A 128 12.68 -4.13 -13.21
CA PRO A 128 14.11 -3.81 -13.07
C PRO A 128 14.40 -3.10 -11.74
N ILE A 129 14.11 -3.80 -10.64
CA ILE A 129 14.30 -3.36 -9.26
C ILE A 129 15.22 -4.33 -8.52
N PRO A 130 15.86 -3.93 -7.40
CA PRO A 130 16.53 -4.85 -6.51
C PRO A 130 15.65 -6.05 -6.16
N LYS A 131 16.24 -7.24 -6.14
CA LYS A 131 15.55 -8.51 -5.79
C LYS A 131 15.87 -8.98 -4.36
N VAL A 132 16.60 -8.16 -3.60
CA VAL A 132 16.80 -8.32 -2.16
C VAL A 132 15.56 -7.77 -1.45
N PRO A 133 14.96 -8.50 -0.50
CA PRO A 133 13.75 -8.07 0.20
C PRO A 133 14.05 -7.02 1.29
N GLU A 134 14.33 -5.78 0.86
CA GLU A 134 14.68 -4.64 1.73
C GLU A 134 13.49 -4.06 2.56
N LEU A 135 12.34 -4.74 2.63
CA LEU A 135 11.14 -4.22 3.33
C LEU A 135 11.39 -3.99 4.82
N LEU A 136 12.10 -4.90 5.47
CA LEU A 136 12.47 -4.77 6.88
C LEU A 136 13.42 -3.59 7.08
N ASP A 137 14.49 -3.54 6.27
CA ASP A 137 15.47 -2.45 6.25
C ASP A 137 14.89 -1.07 5.86
N ALA A 138 13.65 -1.00 5.37
CA ALA A 138 12.95 0.23 5.01
C ALA A 138 12.01 0.75 6.12
N ILE A 139 11.73 -0.07 7.15
CA ILE A 139 10.92 0.29 8.32
C ILE A 139 11.87 0.73 9.46
N PRO A 140 11.85 2.01 9.88
CA PRO A 140 12.70 2.47 10.97
C PRO A 140 12.16 2.01 12.32
N TYR A 141 12.80 1.01 12.92
CA TYR A 141 12.40 0.46 14.22
C TYR A 141 12.70 1.41 15.40
N ALA A 142 13.69 2.28 15.26
CA ALA A 142 14.00 3.30 16.24
C ALA A 142 13.18 4.57 15.98
N THR A 143 12.25 4.91 16.88
CA THR A 143 11.71 6.29 16.91
C THR A 143 12.83 7.28 17.18
N PRO A 144 12.98 8.35 16.37
CA PRO A 144 13.83 9.48 16.76
C PRO A 144 13.26 10.16 18.01
N ALA A 145 14.11 10.89 18.72
CA ALA A 145 13.70 11.72 19.86
C ALA A 145 12.98 13.01 19.40
N ILE A 146 11.85 12.85 18.71
CA ILE A 146 10.94 13.94 18.34
C ILE A 146 10.16 14.37 19.59
N ASP A 147 9.96 15.68 19.75
CA ASP A 147 9.25 16.22 20.91
C ASP A 147 7.81 15.69 20.98
N LYS A 148 7.37 15.34 22.18
CA LYS A 148 6.15 14.54 22.43
C LYS A 148 4.93 15.41 22.77
N ASP A 149 4.86 16.62 22.21
CA ASP A 149 3.71 17.50 22.44
C ASP A 149 2.49 17.07 21.63
N PHE A 150 1.71 16.17 22.24
CA PHE A 150 0.41 15.72 21.75
C PHE A 150 -0.76 16.50 22.41
N SER A 151 -0.51 17.66 23.02
CA SER A 151 -1.56 18.49 23.65
C SER A 151 -2.64 18.99 22.66
N ARG A 152 -2.32 18.98 21.36
CA ARG A 152 -3.22 19.35 20.25
C ARG A 152 -4.35 18.35 19.96
N TYR A 153 -4.37 17.19 20.62
CA TYR A 153 -5.37 16.12 20.41
C TYR A 153 -6.30 15.96 21.63
N SER A 154 -7.47 15.31 21.48
CA SER A 154 -8.38 15.06 22.62
C SER A 154 -7.81 14.03 23.61
N ALA A 155 -8.38 13.92 24.81
CA ALA A 155 -7.93 12.93 25.80
C ALA A 155 -8.10 11.48 25.33
N GLN A 156 -9.12 11.20 24.50
CA GLN A 156 -9.33 9.89 23.87
C GLN A 156 -8.25 9.64 22.80
N ASP A 157 -8.02 10.61 21.92
CA ASP A 157 -6.96 10.55 20.91
C ASP A 157 -5.57 10.37 21.53
N GLN A 158 -5.27 11.09 22.62
CA GLN A 158 -4.02 10.96 23.38
C GLN A 158 -3.83 9.55 23.94
N THR A 159 -4.92 8.84 24.27
CA THR A 159 -4.86 7.44 24.71
C THR A 159 -4.45 6.53 23.55
N PHE A 160 -5.10 6.65 22.38
CA PHE A 160 -4.73 5.89 21.19
C PHE A 160 -3.32 6.23 20.67
N ILE A 161 -2.92 7.50 20.73
CA ILE A 161 -1.55 7.94 20.42
C ILE A 161 -0.55 7.25 21.35
N GLN A 162 -0.90 7.11 22.64
CA GLN A 162 -0.05 6.45 23.62
C GLN A 162 0.04 4.94 23.36
N ASP A 163 -1.04 4.28 22.91
CA ASP A 163 -1.01 2.88 22.44
C ASP A 163 -0.05 2.72 21.25
N ILE A 164 -0.18 3.57 20.22
CA ILE A 164 0.64 3.53 18.98
C ILE A 164 2.13 3.78 19.28
N ILE A 165 2.44 4.67 20.23
CA ILE A 165 3.81 4.98 20.66
C ILE A 165 4.39 3.89 21.56
N ASN A 166 3.55 3.20 22.35
CA ASN A 166 4.00 2.12 23.22
C ASN A 166 4.02 0.75 22.52
N PHE A 167 3.39 0.61 21.34
CA PHE A 167 3.48 -0.59 20.52
C PHE A 167 4.96 -0.93 20.28
N PRO A 168 5.46 -2.07 20.81
CA PRO A 168 6.90 -2.33 20.88
C PRO A 168 7.38 -2.98 19.59
N ALA A 169 7.28 -2.27 18.48
CA ALA A 169 7.57 -2.76 17.13
C ALA A 169 8.97 -3.40 16.98
N ASP A 170 9.93 -2.96 17.79
CA ASP A 170 11.28 -3.52 17.93
C ASP A 170 11.30 -4.94 18.52
N GLN A 171 10.39 -5.25 19.43
CA GLN A 171 10.20 -6.57 20.04
C GLN A 171 9.17 -7.42 19.27
N GLU A 172 8.19 -6.78 18.64
CA GLU A 172 7.11 -7.43 17.88
C GLU A 172 7.54 -8.01 16.53
N LEU A 173 8.75 -7.68 16.07
CA LEU A 173 9.46 -8.46 15.06
C LEU A 173 9.79 -9.89 15.53
N HIS A 174 9.42 -10.25 16.78
CA HIS A 174 9.62 -11.54 17.43
C HIS A 174 8.33 -12.13 18.12
N TRP A 175 7.24 -12.33 17.36
CA TRP A 175 6.19 -13.37 17.57
C TRP A 175 4.89 -13.01 18.41
N PHE A 176 3.92 -13.95 18.66
CA PHE A 176 2.43 -13.73 18.45
C PHE A 176 1.38 -14.51 19.41
N SER A 177 0.01 -14.40 19.73
CA SER A 177 -1.36 -13.64 19.71
C SER A 177 -2.78 -14.43 19.85
N ASP A 178 -3.86 -14.36 18.96
CA ASP A 178 -5.04 -15.33 18.50
C ASP A 178 -6.48 -14.75 17.94
N ALA A 179 -6.84 -14.49 16.62
CA ALA A 179 -8.18 -13.87 16.12
C ALA A 179 -8.62 -13.80 14.57
N ASP A 180 -9.86 -13.32 14.20
CA ASP A 180 -10.68 -13.72 12.98
C ASP A 180 -11.32 -12.68 12.00
N ASN A 181 -11.62 -13.08 10.73
CA ASN A 181 -12.97 -13.09 10.07
C ASN A 181 -12.99 -13.57 8.59
N GLU A 182 -14.16 -13.95 8.07
CA GLU A 182 -14.35 -14.78 6.85
C GLU A 182 -14.20 -14.09 5.48
N ILE A 183 -13.28 -14.62 4.66
CA ILE A 183 -13.36 -14.73 3.20
C ILE A 183 -13.09 -16.22 2.88
N ASP A 184 -13.63 -16.77 1.78
CA ASP A 184 -13.13 -18.03 1.22
C ASP A 184 -11.74 -17.83 0.62
N LEU A 185 -10.75 -17.78 1.52
CA LEU A 185 -9.34 -17.59 1.22
C LEU A 185 -8.78 -18.81 0.47
N ASP A 186 -9.33 -20.00 0.72
CA ASP A 186 -8.95 -21.25 0.08
C ASP A 186 -9.19 -21.16 -1.43
N ALA A 187 -10.41 -20.84 -1.86
CA ALA A 187 -10.75 -20.67 -3.28
C ALA A 187 -9.92 -19.55 -3.95
N PHE A 188 -9.67 -18.44 -3.23
CA PHE A 188 -8.87 -17.33 -3.75
C PHE A 188 -7.40 -17.72 -4.00
N LEU A 189 -6.79 -18.44 -3.06
CA LEU A 189 -5.40 -18.87 -3.15
C LEU A 189 -5.21 -20.02 -4.15
N GLU A 190 -6.19 -20.90 -4.33
CA GLU A 190 -6.17 -21.92 -5.39
C GLU A 190 -6.18 -21.29 -6.79
N GLU A 191 -7.08 -20.32 -7.05
CA GLU A 191 -7.14 -19.59 -8.33
C GLU A 191 -5.86 -18.78 -8.60
N TYR A 192 -5.33 -18.10 -7.57
CA TYR A 192 -4.04 -17.41 -7.66
C TYR A 192 -2.91 -18.38 -8.04
N LEU A 193 -2.80 -19.51 -7.34
CA LEU A 193 -1.73 -20.47 -7.54
C LEU A 193 -1.82 -21.15 -8.90
N ALA A 194 -3.03 -21.43 -9.40
CA ALA A 194 -3.26 -21.99 -10.73
C ALA A 194 -2.78 -21.06 -11.86
N GLU A 195 -3.10 -19.76 -11.79
CA GLU A 195 -2.63 -18.77 -12.76
C GLU A 195 -1.13 -18.48 -12.58
N PHE A 196 -0.62 -18.43 -11.35
CA PHE A 196 0.81 -18.22 -11.07
C PHE A 196 1.66 -19.36 -11.65
N LYS A 197 1.22 -20.61 -11.49
CA LYS A 197 1.83 -21.80 -12.12
C LYS A 197 1.86 -21.74 -13.65
N ARG A 198 0.86 -21.11 -14.26
CA ARG A 198 0.78 -20.94 -15.72
C ARG A 198 1.73 -19.85 -16.25
N LEU A 199 2.13 -18.90 -15.39
CA LEU A 199 2.93 -17.72 -15.77
C LEU A 199 4.39 -17.80 -15.31
N ASN A 200 4.66 -18.34 -14.13
CA ASN A 200 5.99 -18.38 -13.54
C ASN A 200 6.81 -19.60 -14.02
N LYS A 201 7.93 -19.35 -14.72
CA LYS A 201 8.87 -20.38 -15.17
C LYS A 201 9.73 -21.00 -14.05
N GLN A 202 9.71 -20.41 -12.85
CA GLN A 202 10.46 -20.86 -11.67
C GLN A 202 9.59 -21.62 -10.66
N PHE A 203 8.32 -21.89 -11.00
CA PHE A 203 7.37 -22.59 -10.12
C PHE A 203 7.89 -24.00 -9.74
N ASP A 204 8.16 -24.23 -8.45
CA ASP A 204 8.52 -25.54 -7.90
C ASP A 204 7.37 -26.03 -7.00
N PRO A 205 6.61 -27.08 -7.39
CA PRO A 205 5.51 -27.62 -6.59
C PRO A 205 5.90 -28.06 -5.16
N LYS A 206 7.19 -28.24 -4.87
CA LYS A 206 7.70 -28.48 -3.51
C LYS A 206 7.53 -27.26 -2.60
N TYR A 207 7.64 -26.06 -3.15
CA TYR A 207 7.56 -24.79 -2.42
C TYR A 207 6.28 -24.02 -2.76
N ASP A 208 5.99 -23.82 -4.04
CA ASP A 208 4.76 -23.19 -4.55
C ASP A 208 3.55 -24.14 -4.43
N ASN A 209 3.02 -24.29 -3.21
CA ASN A 209 1.82 -25.07 -2.94
C ASN A 209 0.85 -24.34 -2.00
N LEU A 210 -0.43 -24.76 -2.01
CA LEU A 210 -1.50 -24.11 -1.27
C LEU A 210 -1.25 -24.04 0.25
N SER A 211 -0.63 -25.05 0.84
CA SER A 211 -0.35 -25.11 2.28
C SER A 211 0.72 -24.11 2.69
N HIS A 212 1.80 -23.98 1.90
CA HIS A 212 2.82 -22.95 2.10
C HIS A 212 2.26 -21.55 1.83
N LEU A 213 1.52 -21.36 0.74
CA LEU A 213 0.95 -20.05 0.39
C LEU A 213 -0.03 -19.52 1.46
N LYS A 214 -0.82 -20.40 2.10
CA LYS A 214 -1.64 -20.03 3.27
C LYS A 214 -0.78 -19.59 4.46
N MET A 215 0.25 -20.36 4.79
CA MET A 215 1.20 -20.03 5.86
C MET A 215 1.92 -18.69 5.58
N GLU A 216 2.34 -18.45 4.34
CA GLU A 216 2.95 -17.20 3.90
C GLU A 216 1.99 -16.02 4.08
N VAL A 217 0.76 -16.11 3.60
CA VAL A 217 -0.26 -15.05 3.75
C VAL A 217 -0.53 -14.76 5.23
N GLU A 218 -0.70 -15.79 6.05
CA GLU A 218 -0.97 -15.65 7.49
C GLU A 218 0.23 -15.08 8.26
N VAL A 219 1.47 -15.33 7.84
CA VAL A 219 2.68 -14.73 8.43
C VAL A 219 2.91 -13.30 7.93
N PHE A 220 2.72 -13.01 6.65
CA PHE A 220 2.96 -11.69 6.07
C PHE A 220 1.91 -10.66 6.46
N ASP A 221 0.66 -11.06 6.74
CA ASP A 221 -0.39 -10.18 7.29
C ASP A 221 0.05 -9.50 8.60
N LEU A 222 0.75 -10.25 9.46
CA LEU A 222 1.29 -9.75 10.73
C LEU A 222 2.39 -8.70 10.51
N LEU A 223 3.30 -8.93 9.56
CA LEU A 223 4.32 -7.96 9.17
C LEU A 223 3.69 -6.70 8.56
N VAL A 224 2.62 -6.84 7.77
CA VAL A 224 1.85 -5.71 7.24
C VAL A 224 1.20 -4.89 8.38
N CYS A 225 0.66 -5.55 9.40
CA CYS A 225 0.14 -4.85 10.58
C CYS A 225 1.23 -4.02 11.28
N ILE A 226 2.39 -4.61 11.60
CA ILE A 226 3.53 -3.88 12.19
C ILE A 226 3.93 -2.69 11.30
N ALA A 227 4.11 -2.92 10.00
CA ALA A 227 4.55 -1.90 9.05
C ALA A 227 3.59 -0.69 9.01
N ILE A 228 2.27 -0.93 9.08
CA ILE A 228 1.25 0.12 9.12
C ILE A 228 1.24 0.84 10.48
N ILE A 229 1.40 0.14 11.60
CA ILE A 229 1.44 0.78 12.94
C ILE A 229 2.67 1.70 13.06
N VAL A 230 3.85 1.26 12.63
CA VAL A 230 5.06 2.11 12.62
C VAL A 230 4.91 3.27 11.63
N PHE A 231 4.23 3.07 10.49
CA PHE A 231 3.97 4.13 9.52
C PHE A 231 3.04 5.20 10.09
N GLN A 232 1.98 4.77 10.78
CA GLN A 232 1.05 5.66 11.48
C GLN A 232 1.78 6.44 12.59
N ARG A 233 2.62 5.76 13.40
CA ARG A 233 3.48 6.37 14.42
C ARG A 233 4.38 7.46 13.82
N GLY A 234 5.02 7.20 12.67
CA GLY A 234 5.80 8.21 11.94
C GLY A 234 4.94 9.39 11.44
N ALA A 235 3.73 9.10 10.96
CA ALA A 235 2.78 10.12 10.51
C ALA A 235 2.24 11.02 11.64
N LEU A 236 2.17 10.55 12.90
CA LEU A 236 1.73 11.37 14.05
C LEU A 236 2.62 12.60 14.29
N TYR A 237 3.91 12.49 13.98
CA TYR A 237 4.90 13.58 14.08
C TYR A 237 4.78 14.60 12.94
N SER A 238 3.92 14.36 11.94
CA SER A 238 3.61 15.35 10.91
C SER A 238 2.97 16.61 11.50
N PRO A 239 3.17 17.79 10.89
CA PRO A 239 2.35 18.97 11.13
C PRO A 239 0.87 18.79 10.71
N GLN A 240 0.56 17.86 9.80
CA GLN A 240 -0.80 17.57 9.30
C GLN A 240 -1.06 16.04 9.26
N PRO A 241 -1.24 15.41 10.43
CA PRO A 241 -1.39 13.96 10.57
C PRO A 241 -2.80 13.51 10.16
N ASN A 242 -3.06 13.38 8.87
CA ASN A 242 -4.32 12.86 8.33
C ASN A 242 -4.40 11.31 8.44
N VAL A 243 -4.45 10.81 9.68
CA VAL A 243 -4.56 9.38 10.04
C VAL A 243 -5.72 9.14 11.02
N SER A 244 -6.37 7.96 10.93
CA SER A 244 -7.43 7.56 11.86
C SER A 244 -6.85 6.80 13.04
N LEU A 245 -6.95 7.36 14.25
CA LEU A 245 -6.42 6.76 15.48
C LEU A 245 -7.21 5.52 15.92
N ASP A 246 -8.53 5.52 15.71
CA ASP A 246 -9.38 4.34 15.93
C ASP A 246 -8.92 3.15 15.06
N TYR A 247 -8.57 3.41 13.80
CA TYR A 247 -8.04 2.38 12.91
C TYR A 247 -6.65 1.91 13.36
N SER A 248 -5.78 2.80 13.88
CA SER A 248 -4.47 2.41 14.41
C SER A 248 -4.57 1.54 15.67
N SER A 249 -5.37 1.94 16.68
CA SER A 249 -5.58 1.14 17.90
C SER A 249 -6.37 -0.14 17.59
N GLY A 250 -7.32 -0.06 16.66
CA GLY A 250 -8.01 -1.20 16.07
C GLY A 250 -7.05 -2.17 15.37
N LEU A 251 -6.02 -1.68 14.67
CA LEU A 251 -5.02 -2.51 14.00
C LEU A 251 -3.99 -3.08 14.99
N ALA A 252 -3.57 -2.34 16.01
CA ALA A 252 -2.75 -2.89 17.09
C ALA A 252 -3.51 -4.00 17.84
N ARG A 253 -4.82 -3.86 18.04
CA ARG A 253 -5.66 -4.95 18.53
C ARG A 253 -5.85 -6.04 17.48
N THR A 254 -6.06 -5.76 16.20
CA THR A 254 -6.14 -6.81 15.18
C THR A 254 -4.83 -7.59 15.09
N TYR A 255 -3.68 -6.94 15.30
CA TYR A 255 -2.37 -7.56 15.35
C TYR A 255 -2.22 -8.42 16.62
N GLU A 256 -2.25 -7.81 17.81
CA GLU A 256 -2.14 -8.52 19.08
C GLU A 256 -3.17 -9.63 19.16
N ASN A 257 -4.43 -9.28 18.89
CA ASN A 257 -5.48 -10.26 18.92
C ASN A 257 -5.29 -11.27 17.79
N ARG A 258 -4.86 -11.04 16.53
CA ARG A 258 -4.74 -12.14 15.53
C ARG A 258 -3.76 -13.25 15.91
N LYS A 259 -2.62 -12.86 16.45
CA LYS A 259 -1.36 -13.39 15.94
C LYS A 259 -0.98 -14.87 16.35
N LEU A 260 -1.53 -15.50 17.42
CA LEU A 260 -1.15 -16.87 17.91
C LEU A 260 -1.67 -17.94 16.97
N GLN A 261 -2.74 -17.70 16.21
CA GLN A 261 -3.29 -18.69 15.30
C GLN A 261 -2.15 -19.24 14.45
N VAL A 262 -1.23 -18.36 14.03
CA VAL A 262 0.03 -18.68 13.36
C VAL A 262 1.00 -19.52 14.22
N LEU A 263 1.29 -19.17 15.49
CA LEU A 263 2.18 -20.01 16.34
C LEU A 263 1.56 -21.36 16.75
N ASN A 264 0.24 -21.43 16.90
CA ASN A 264 -0.47 -22.63 17.32
C ASN A 264 -0.64 -23.60 16.16
N LYS A 265 -0.91 -23.08 14.96
CA LYS A 265 -1.09 -23.84 13.71
C LYS A 265 0.24 -24.26 13.06
N TYR A 266 1.29 -23.45 13.19
CA TYR A 266 2.58 -23.67 12.52
C TYR A 266 3.77 -23.88 13.49
N ARG A 267 3.51 -24.16 14.78
CA ARG A 267 4.53 -24.35 15.84
C ARG A 267 5.74 -25.15 15.39
N ASP A 268 5.48 -26.35 14.88
CA ASP A 268 6.49 -27.35 14.56
C ASP A 268 7.16 -27.07 13.21
N ALA A 269 6.48 -26.35 12.31
CA ALA A 269 7.00 -25.98 10.99
C ALA A 269 7.96 -24.77 11.05
N LEU A 270 7.65 -23.80 11.92
CA LEU A 270 8.45 -22.57 12.10
C LEU A 270 9.63 -22.76 13.08
N ASN A 271 9.73 -23.94 13.70
CA ASN A 271 10.94 -24.43 14.37
C ASN A 271 11.45 -23.50 15.51
N PHE A 272 10.49 -22.92 16.25
CA PHE A 272 10.75 -21.93 17.30
C PHE A 272 11.70 -22.47 18.38
N LYS A 273 12.82 -21.77 18.58
CA LYS A 273 13.66 -21.94 19.75
C LYS A 273 13.29 -20.90 20.80
N HIS A 274 13.10 -21.37 22.03
CA HIS A 274 13.04 -20.56 23.25
C HIS A 274 14.43 -19.95 23.56
#